data_AF-A0A6C0EFJ4-F1
#
_entry.id   AF-A0A6C0EFJ4-F1
#
_cell.length_a   1.000
_cell.length_b   1.000
_cell.length_c   1.000
_cell.angle_alpha   90.00
_cell.angle_beta   90.00
_cell.angle_gamma   90.00
#
_symmetry.space_group_name_H-M   'P 1'
#
loop_
_entity.id
_entity.type
_entity.pdbx_description
1 polymer ?
#
loop_
_entity_poly.entity_id
_entity_poly.type
_entity_poly.pdbx_seq_one_letter_code
_entity_poly.pdbx_strand_id
1 'polypeptide(L)'
;MNNKKDAVYKFNENILKLSLNANIDNAKLEWEKILEDKNDGLCICQHKIKNIIYMYNILTKKTIMVGSRCYKKFNFNNTTIKSKILKDILKKNLLAGGISNN
;
A
#
# COMPACT_ATOMS: atom_id res chain seq x y z
N MET A 1 18.12 27.53 13.60
CA MET A 1 16.84 26.80 13.53
C MET A 1 16.90 25.83 12.35
N ASN A 2 16.95 24.53 12.62
CA ASN A 2 16.98 23.48 11.59
C ASN A 2 15.60 23.36 10.94
N ASN A 3 15.43 23.94 9.75
CA ASN A 3 14.26 23.73 8.91
C ASN A 3 14.32 22.34 8.25
N LYS A 4 14.10 21.29 9.02
CA LYS A 4 13.63 20.02 8.46
C LYS A 4 12.14 20.19 8.16
N LYS A 5 11.81 20.39 6.89
CA LYS A 5 10.43 20.27 6.41
C LYS A 5 10.03 18.80 6.62
N ASP A 6 9.42 18.48 7.75
CA ASP A 6 8.84 17.16 7.97
C ASP A 6 7.79 16.93 6.89
N ALA A 7 7.99 15.92 6.04
CA ALA A 7 6.98 15.51 5.09
C ALA A 7 5.71 15.17 5.88
N VAL A 8 4.66 15.96 5.70
CA VAL A 8 3.40 15.80 6.43
C VAL A 8 2.92 14.36 6.20
N TYR A 9 2.73 13.62 7.30
CA TYR A 9 2.30 12.23 7.27
C TYR A 9 0.86 12.14 6.72
N LYS A 10 0.71 11.95 5.41
CA LYS A 10 -0.59 11.91 4.71
C LYS A 10 -1.13 10.50 4.46
N PHE A 11 -0.83 9.55 5.34
CA PHE A 11 -1.20 8.15 5.14
C PHE A 11 -2.71 7.95 5.00
N ASN A 12 -3.49 8.42 5.98
CA ASN A 12 -4.95 8.24 5.99
C ASN A 12 -5.60 8.95 4.79
N GLU A 13 -5.18 10.18 4.49
CA GLU A 13 -5.68 10.93 3.33
C GLU A 13 -5.47 10.15 2.03
N ASN A 14 -4.27 9.61 1.83
CA ASN A 14 -3.96 8.88 0.60
C ASN A 14 -4.67 7.52 0.54
N ILE A 15 -4.88 6.85 1.67
CA ILE A 15 -5.73 5.65 1.72
C ILE A 15 -7.16 5.98 1.30
N LEU A 16 -7.77 7.02 1.88
CA LEU A 16 -9.15 7.40 1.60
C LEU A 16 -9.35 7.79 0.13
N LYS A 17 -8.40 8.49 -0.50
CA LYS A 17 -8.43 8.82 -1.94
C LYS A 17 -8.45 7.61 -2.86
N LEU A 18 -7.93 6.47 -2.39
CA LEU A 18 -7.84 5.22 -3.16
C LEU A 18 -8.87 4.18 -2.72
N SER A 19 -9.66 4.51 -1.71
CA SER A 19 -10.71 3.70 -1.10
C SER A 19 -12.07 4.07 -1.68
N LEU A 20 -13.01 3.13 -1.66
CA LEU A 20 -14.43 3.43 -1.93
C LEU A 20 -15.11 4.00 -0.68
N ASN A 21 -14.64 3.61 0.50
CA ASN A 21 -15.13 4.10 1.78
C ASN A 21 -14.48 5.43 2.18
N ALA A 22 -15.29 6.39 2.62
CA ALA A 22 -14.85 7.67 3.19
C ALA A 22 -14.41 7.58 4.66
N ASN A 23 -14.78 6.49 5.36
CA ASN A 23 -14.34 6.21 6.73
C ASN A 23 -13.07 5.34 6.72
N ILE A 24 -12.08 5.71 7.55
CA ILE A 24 -10.77 5.05 7.54
C ILE A 24 -10.80 3.60 8.05
N ASP A 25 -11.69 3.28 8.98
CA ASP A 25 -11.80 1.94 9.54
C ASP A 25 -12.43 0.98 8.54
N ASN A 26 -13.44 1.45 7.79
CA ASN A 26 -14.00 0.67 6.69
C ASN A 26 -13.03 0.56 5.51
N ALA A 27 -12.28 1.63 5.22
CA ALA A 27 -11.27 1.63 4.16
C ALA A 27 -10.21 0.54 4.37
N LYS A 28 -9.84 0.23 5.63
CA LYS A 28 -8.90 -0.86 5.96
C LYS A 28 -9.34 -2.22 5.43
N LEU A 29 -10.65 -2.48 5.39
CA LEU A 29 -11.22 -3.75 4.99
C LEU A 29 -11.09 -4.00 3.48
N GLU A 30 -10.83 -2.95 2.70
CA GLU A 30 -10.69 -3.05 1.25
C GLU A 30 -9.31 -3.58 0.82
N TRP A 31 -8.31 -3.54 1.69
CA TRP A 31 -6.92 -3.80 1.31
C TRP A 31 -6.46 -5.19 1.72
N GLU A 32 -6.00 -5.97 0.74
CA GLU A 32 -5.42 -7.29 0.95
C GLU A 32 -3.95 -7.30 0.58
N LYS A 33 -3.14 -8.00 1.39
CA LYS A 33 -1.71 -8.13 1.15
C LYS A 33 -1.44 -9.09 -0.02
N ILE A 34 -0.62 -8.63 -0.98
CA ILE A 34 -0.19 -9.42 -2.14
C ILE A 34 1.13 -10.16 -1.84
N LEU A 35 2.18 -9.38 -1.56
CA LEU A 35 3.55 -9.85 -1.38
C LEU A 35 4.37 -8.82 -0.57
N GLU A 36 5.51 -9.27 -0.05
CA GLU A 36 6.55 -8.41 0.52
C GLU A 36 7.81 -8.52 -0.32
N ASP A 37 8.52 -7.41 -0.44
CA ASP A 37 9.72 -7.27 -1.25
C ASP A 37 10.76 -6.40 -0.53
N LYS A 38 12.04 -6.75 -0.68
CA LYS A 38 13.18 -6.08 -0.01
C LYS A 38 13.80 -4.98 -0.88
N ASN A 39 13.01 -4.42 -1.80
CA ASN A 39 13.43 -3.35 -2.68
C ASN A 39 13.18 -1.97 -2.05
N ASP A 40 13.90 -0.97 -2.55
CA ASP A 40 13.66 0.43 -2.21
C ASP A 40 12.41 0.93 -2.94
N GLY A 41 11.59 1.72 -2.24
CA GLY A 41 10.38 2.29 -2.80
C GLY A 41 9.85 3.48 -2.00
N LEU A 42 8.70 3.98 -2.44
CA LEU A 42 7.96 5.03 -1.75
C LEU A 42 6.70 4.43 -1.13
N CYS A 43 6.58 4.57 0.20
CA CYS A 43 5.33 4.28 0.88
C CYS A 43 4.23 5.23 0.38
N ILE A 44 2.97 4.83 0.50
CA ILE A 44 1.81 5.69 0.21
C ILE A 44 1.84 7.02 1.01
N CYS A 45 2.49 7.07 2.17
CA CYS A 45 2.73 8.31 2.91
C CYS A 45 3.91 9.14 2.39
N GLN A 46 4.49 8.79 1.23
CA GLN A 46 5.61 9.45 0.55
C GLN A 46 6.98 9.31 1.24
N HIS A 47 7.08 8.49 2.28
CA HIS A 47 8.38 8.16 2.89
C HIS A 47 9.10 7.04 2.12
N LYS A 48 10.41 7.20 1.96
CA LYS A 48 11.29 6.14 1.44
C LYS A 48 11.29 4.93 2.37
N ILE A 49 11.21 3.74 1.79
CA ILE A 49 11.16 2.45 2.50
C ILE A 49 12.06 1.44 1.78
N LYS A 50 12.65 0.51 2.55
CA LYS A 50 13.50 -0.58 2.03
C LYS A 50 12.82 -1.96 2.03
N ASN A 51 11.63 -2.01 2.62
CA ASN A 51 10.81 -3.23 2.72
C ASN A 51 9.40 -2.82 2.31
N ILE A 52 9.05 -3.17 1.08
CA ILE A 52 7.77 -2.84 0.45
C ILE A 52 6.79 -3.97 0.74
N ILE A 53 5.61 -3.60 1.21
CA ILE A 53 4.45 -4.48 1.28
C ILE A 53 3.49 -3.96 0.21
N TYR A 54 3.25 -4.79 -0.81
CA TYR A 54 2.28 -4.47 -1.85
C TYR A 54 0.88 -4.88 -1.39
N MET A 55 -0.02 -3.92 -1.44
CA MET A 55 -1.42 -4.10 -1.07
C MET A 55 -2.30 -3.90 -2.29
N TYR A 56 -3.37 -4.67 -2.38
CA TYR A 56 -4.39 -4.58 -3.40
C TYR A 56 -5.72 -4.14 -2.79
N ASN A 57 -6.36 -3.13 -3.36
CA ASN A 57 -7.72 -2.79 -3.01
C ASN A 57 -8.68 -3.70 -3.79
N ILE A 58 -9.41 -4.58 -3.10
CA ILE A 58 -10.32 -5.54 -3.75
C ILE A 58 -11.54 -4.87 -4.37
N LEU A 59 -11.91 -3.67 -3.94
CA LEU A 59 -13.06 -2.93 -4.45
C LEU A 59 -12.66 -2.02 -5.62
N THR A 60 -11.65 -1.17 -5.43
CA THR A 60 -11.22 -0.17 -6.44
C THR A 60 -10.19 -0.71 -7.44
N LYS A 61 -9.68 -1.93 -7.22
CA LYS A 61 -8.65 -2.61 -8.05
C LYS A 61 -7.31 -1.87 -8.11
N LYS A 62 -7.10 -0.88 -7.23
CA LYS A 62 -5.84 -0.11 -7.12
C LYS A 62 -4.79 -0.88 -6.33
N THR A 63 -3.52 -0.61 -6.59
CA THR A 63 -2.39 -1.14 -5.81
C THR A 63 -1.67 -0.01 -5.09
N ILE A 64 -1.09 -0.30 -3.93
CA ILE A 64 -0.25 0.63 -3.20
C ILE A 64 0.98 -0.07 -2.64
N MET A 65 2.01 0.73 -2.37
CA MET A 65 3.20 0.33 -1.64
C MET A 65 3.14 0.87 -0.21
N VAL A 66 3.37 0.00 0.77
CA VAL A 66 3.36 0.38 2.18
C VAL A 66 4.61 -0.15 2.88
N GLY A 67 5.26 0.69 3.69
CA GLY A 67 6.36 0.23 4.53
C GLY A 67 5.86 -0.57 5.73
N SER A 68 6.66 -1.53 6.20
CA SER A 68 6.33 -2.37 7.36
C SER A 68 5.85 -1.61 8.61
N ARG A 69 6.44 -0.42 8.89
CA ARG A 69 5.99 0.45 9.99
C ARG A 69 4.57 0.99 9.78
N CYS A 70 4.27 1.46 8.57
CA CYS A 70 2.94 1.97 8.24
C CYS A 70 1.90 0.85 8.19
N TYR A 71 2.28 -0.32 7.67
CA TYR A 71 1.43 -1.51 7.68
C TYR A 71 1.01 -1.91 9.10
N LYS A 72 1.98 -2.00 10.02
CA LYS A 72 1.72 -2.29 11.44
C LYS A 72 0.90 -1.20 12.12
N LYS A 73 1.27 0.08 11.91
CA LYS A 73 0.58 1.22 12.52
C LYS A 73 -0.86 1.35 12.07
N PHE A 74 -1.13 1.10 10.79
CA PHE A 74 -2.49 1.20 10.24
C PHE A 74 -3.37 0.00 10.63
N ASN A 75 -2.74 -1.10 11.05
CA ASN A 75 -3.40 -2.33 11.45
C ASN A 75 -4.38 -2.81 10.36
N PHE A 76 -3.84 -3.02 9.15
CA PHE A 76 -4.62 -3.62 8.08
C PHE A 76 -5.20 -4.94 8.55
N ASN A 77 -6.39 -5.28 8.04
CA ASN A 77 -6.86 -6.65 8.16
C ASN A 77 -5.78 -7.53 7.53
N ASN A 78 -5.19 -8.43 8.31
CA ASN A 78 -4.07 -9.29 7.86
C ASN A 78 -4.55 -10.37 6.87
N THR A 79 -5.46 -10.00 5.98
CA THR A 79 -6.02 -10.81 4.93
C THR A 79 -5.07 -10.82 3.74
N THR A 80 -4.98 -11.98 3.12
CA THR A 80 -4.26 -12.16 1.86
C THR A 80 -5.24 -12.58 0.80
N ILE A 81 -4.93 -12.25 -0.45
CA ILE A 81 -5.78 -12.60 -1.60
C ILE A 81 -6.02 -14.10 -1.62
N LYS A 82 -7.30 -14.48 -1.46
CA LYS A 82 -7.74 -15.89 -1.43
C LYS A 82 -7.58 -16.58 -2.78
N SER A 83 -7.84 -15.85 -3.88
CA SER A 83 -7.68 -16.40 -5.22
C SER A 83 -6.20 -16.52 -5.59
N LYS A 84 -5.70 -17.75 -5.66
CA LYS A 84 -4.32 -18.06 -6.06
C LYS A 84 -3.98 -17.48 -7.43
N ILE A 85 -4.88 -17.67 -8.40
CA ILE A 85 -4.69 -17.17 -9.78
C ILE A 85 -4.54 -15.65 -9.78
N LEU A 86 -5.44 -14.94 -9.09
CA LEU A 86 -5.38 -13.47 -9.01
C LEU A 86 -4.08 -13.02 -8.34
N LYS A 87 -3.70 -13.67 -7.24
CA LYS A 87 -2.45 -13.37 -6.52
C LYS A 87 -1.23 -13.55 -7.41
N ASP A 88 -1.18 -14.63 -8.20
CA ASP A 88 -0.05 -14.92 -9.09
C ASP A 88 0.04 -13.92 -10.25
N ILE A 89 -1.11 -13.50 -10.81
CA ILE A 89 -1.16 -12.46 -11.85
C ILE A 89 -0.65 -11.13 -11.29
N LEU A 90 -1.15 -10.70 -10.12
CA LEU A 90 -0.73 -9.44 -9.51
C LEU A 90 0.76 -9.45 -9.17
N LYS A 91 1.26 -10.56 -8.61
CA LYS A 91 2.69 -10.73 -8.34
C LYS A 91 3.53 -10.60 -9.61
N LYS A 92 3.16 -11.31 -10.69
CA LYS A 92 3.88 -11.24 -11.95
C LYS A 92 3.91 -9.81 -12.50
N ASN A 93 2.77 -9.12 -12.51
CA ASN A 93 2.71 -7.75 -13.04
C ASN A 93 3.53 -6.75 -12.19
N LEU A 94 3.49 -6.88 -10.86
CA LEU A 94 4.25 -6.01 -9.97
C LEU A 94 5.77 -6.22 -10.04
N LEU A 95 6.20 -7.45 -10.35
CA LEU A 95 7.62 -7.81 -10.47
C LEU A 95 8.17 -7.63 -11.89
N ALA A 96 7.32 -7.80 -12.91
CA ALA A 96 7.71 -7.66 -14.32
C ALA A 96 7.68 -6.20 -14.81
N GLY A 97 6.87 -5.35 -14.19
CA GLY A 97 6.80 -3.93 -14.48
C GLY A 97 6.87 -3.13 -13.21
N GLY A 98 7.97 -2.43 -12.97
CA GLY A 98 7.97 -1.30 -12.05
C GLY A 98 6.86 -0.34 -12.52
N ILE A 99 5.71 -0.37 -11.85
CA ILE A 99 4.54 0.41 -12.24
C ILE A 99 4.96 1.87 -12.24
N SER A 100 5.18 2.40 -13.43
CA SER A 100 5.35 3.82 -13.68
C SER A 100 4.01 4.48 -13.39
N ASN A 101 3.92 5.12 -12.24
CA ASN A 101 2.78 5.96 -11.90
C ASN A 101 2.83 7.20 -12.81
N ASN A 102 1.86 7.32 -13.71
CA ASN A 102 1.42 8.62 -14.23
C ASN A 102 0.45 9.25 -13.21
#